data_AF-A0A6V7JH10-F1
#
_entry.id   AF-A0A6V7JH10-F1
#
_cell.length_a   1.000
_cell.length_b   1.000
_cell.length_c   1.000
_cell.angle_alpha   90.00
_cell.angle_beta   90.00
_cell.angle_gamma   90.00
#
_symmetry.space_group_name_H-M   'P 1'
#
loop_
_entity.id
_entity.type
_entity.pdbx_description
1 polymer ?
#
loop_
_entity_poly.entity_id
_entity_poly.type
_entity_poly.pdbx_seq_one_letter_code
_entity_poly.pdbx_strand_id
1 'polypeptide(L)'
;MSVLSEILHDLVQKKSSNGAELLEKHPTTKKGENYLGTLTSLTLKYKNHNNTNEIVHIVIKEEPEVSADMLETIRSMDLFGTEQQILSDILPKIELLTNTKIGPKIHYLAPKPPIIIMEDLTQLGFKNRNKKIGLNTNEVNLVLEKLADFHAGTILLEEQ
;
A
#
# COMPACT_ATOMS: atom_id res chain seq x y z
N MET A 1 -20.03 -13.45 -4.48
CA MET A 1 -19.38 -12.35 -3.75
C MET A 1 -18.00 -12.17 -4.36
N SER A 2 -17.55 -10.94 -4.63
CA SER A 2 -16.20 -10.74 -5.18
C SER A 2 -15.16 -10.96 -4.09
N VAL A 3 -13.96 -11.43 -4.43
CA VAL A 3 -12.83 -11.61 -3.49
C VAL A 3 -12.58 -10.32 -2.68
N LEU A 4 -12.75 -9.16 -3.31
CA LEU A 4 -12.67 -7.86 -2.65
C LEU A 4 -13.69 -7.69 -1.53
N SER A 5 -14.93 -8.14 -1.70
CA SER A 5 -15.96 -8.05 -0.66
C SER A 5 -15.66 -8.93 0.56
N GLU A 6 -15.04 -10.09 0.36
CA GLU A 6 -14.58 -10.97 1.44
C GLU A 6 -13.37 -10.37 2.17
N ILE A 7 -12.42 -9.79 1.43
CA ILE A 7 -11.26 -9.13 2.03
C ILE A 7 -11.66 -7.88 2.84
N LEU A 8 -12.56 -7.06 2.30
CA LEU A 8 -13.11 -5.92 3.02
C LEU A 8 -13.88 -6.37 4.26
N HIS A 9 -14.63 -7.47 4.15
CA HIS A 9 -15.29 -8.08 5.30
C HIS A 9 -14.27 -8.50 6.36
N ASP A 10 -13.21 -9.21 6.01
CA ASP A 10 -12.18 -9.65 6.96
C ASP A 10 -11.40 -8.49 7.61
N LEU A 11 -11.05 -7.47 6.81
CA LEU A 11 -10.42 -6.25 7.30
C LEU A 11 -11.28 -5.55 8.36
N VAL A 12 -12.58 -5.57 8.13
CA VAL A 12 -13.54 -4.88 8.98
C VAL A 12 -13.91 -5.73 10.17
N GLN A 13 -14.06 -7.06 10.03
CA GLN A 13 -14.31 -7.98 11.14
C GLN A 13 -13.22 -7.92 12.21
N LYS A 14 -11.95 -7.74 11.80
CA LYS A 14 -10.85 -7.50 12.75
C LYS A 14 -11.05 -6.22 13.59
N LYS A 15 -11.77 -5.23 13.05
CA LYS A 15 -11.96 -3.91 13.67
C LYS A 15 -13.40 -3.65 14.16
N SER A 16 -14.37 -4.51 13.82
CA SER A 16 -15.82 -4.28 13.89
C SER A 16 -16.57 -5.60 13.99
N SER A 17 -17.70 -5.61 14.69
CA SER A 17 -18.65 -6.73 14.66
C SER A 17 -19.76 -6.61 13.59
N ASN A 18 -19.90 -5.45 12.94
CA ASN A 18 -21.10 -5.08 12.16
C ASN A 18 -20.83 -4.75 10.67
N GLY A 19 -19.65 -5.11 10.13
CA GLY A 19 -19.29 -4.87 8.73
C GLY A 19 -18.97 -3.40 8.39
N ALA A 20 -18.66 -3.11 7.13
CA ALA A 20 -18.34 -1.76 6.64
C ALA A 20 -19.24 -1.33 5.48
N GLU A 21 -19.47 -0.02 5.44
CA GLU A 21 -20.09 0.74 4.37
C GLU A 21 -19.01 1.38 3.48
N LEU A 22 -19.12 1.21 2.16
CA LEU A 22 -18.26 1.89 1.19
C LEU A 22 -18.79 3.30 0.95
N LEU A 23 -18.00 4.32 1.30
CA LEU A 23 -18.37 5.73 1.07
C LEU A 23 -17.87 6.22 -0.28
N GLU A 24 -16.62 5.91 -0.63
CA GLU A 24 -15.99 6.39 -1.86
C GLU A 24 -15.08 5.34 -2.48
N LYS A 25 -15.01 5.33 -3.82
CA LYS A 25 -14.10 4.50 -4.61
C LYS A 25 -13.60 5.29 -5.81
N HIS A 26 -12.29 5.41 -5.97
CA HIS A 26 -11.69 6.07 -7.13
C HIS A 26 -10.32 5.50 -7.47
N PRO A 27 -9.90 5.51 -8.75
CA PRO A 27 -8.53 5.17 -9.13
C PRO A 27 -7.53 6.12 -8.48
N THR A 28 -6.42 5.60 -7.92
CA THR A 28 -5.40 6.42 -7.25
C THR A 28 -4.48 7.13 -8.25
N THR A 29 -4.35 6.59 -9.47
CA THR A 29 -3.39 7.09 -10.48
C THR A 29 -4.04 7.37 -11.82
N LYS A 30 -3.51 8.36 -12.53
CA LYS A 30 -3.90 8.63 -13.91
C LYS A 30 -3.28 7.59 -14.85
N LYS A 31 -3.88 7.45 -16.04
CA LYS A 31 -3.36 6.57 -17.10
C LYS A 31 -1.88 6.88 -17.37
N GLY A 32 -1.01 5.87 -17.23
CA GLY A 32 0.43 5.99 -17.48
C GLY A 32 1.30 6.36 -16.26
N GLU A 33 0.72 6.53 -15.07
CA GLU A 33 1.49 6.76 -13.84
C GLU A 33 1.92 5.44 -13.17
N ASN A 34 1.13 4.37 -13.33
CA ASN A 34 1.45 3.01 -12.89
C ASN A 34 1.63 2.08 -14.09
N TYR A 35 2.77 1.40 -14.12
CA TYR A 35 3.14 0.46 -15.19
C TYR A 35 2.82 -0.99 -14.84
N LEU A 36 2.75 -1.31 -13.54
CA LEU A 36 2.54 -2.67 -13.05
C LEU A 36 1.56 -2.64 -11.86
N GLY A 37 0.35 -3.15 -12.11
CA GLY A 37 -0.75 -3.20 -11.16
C GLY A 37 -1.75 -2.04 -11.28
N THR A 38 -2.93 -2.29 -10.74
CA THR A 38 -4.03 -1.33 -10.63
C THR A 38 -4.10 -0.84 -9.19
N LEU A 39 -4.13 0.49 -8.97
CA LEU A 39 -4.34 1.10 -7.66
C LEU A 39 -5.74 1.73 -7.56
N THR A 40 -6.47 1.34 -6.52
CA THR A 40 -7.79 1.87 -6.20
C THR A 40 -7.84 2.37 -4.77
N SER A 41 -8.18 3.64 -4.58
CA SER A 41 -8.44 4.23 -3.26
C SER A 41 -9.90 4.00 -2.86
N LEU A 42 -10.11 3.57 -1.61
CA LEU A 42 -11.43 3.43 -0.98
C LEU A 42 -11.51 4.22 0.32
N THR A 43 -12.66 4.84 0.55
CA THR A 43 -13.06 5.37 1.87
C THR A 43 -14.15 4.46 2.43
N LEU A 44 -13.91 3.85 3.59
CA LEU A 44 -14.84 2.94 4.24
C LEU A 44 -15.26 3.52 5.59
N LYS A 45 -16.52 3.32 5.95
CA LYS A 45 -17.07 3.62 7.27
C LYS A 45 -17.47 2.33 7.95
N TYR A 46 -17.08 2.14 9.20
CA TYR A 46 -17.45 0.96 9.98
C TYR A 46 -17.73 1.35 11.43
N LYS A 47 -18.33 0.44 12.18
CA LYS A 47 -18.49 0.61 13.63
C LYS A 47 -17.44 -0.19 14.36
N ASN A 48 -16.61 0.42 15.20
CA ASN A 48 -15.66 -0.38 15.98
C ASN A 48 -16.38 -1.23 17.04
N HIS A 49 -15.61 -2.03 17.79
CA HIS A 49 -16.14 -2.87 18.88
C HIS A 49 -16.87 -2.09 19.98
N ASN A 50 -16.59 -0.78 20.12
CA ASN A 50 -17.28 0.13 21.04
C ASN A 50 -18.52 0.79 20.41
N ASN A 51 -18.97 0.31 19.23
CA ASN A 51 -20.11 0.82 18.48
C ASN A 51 -19.95 2.29 18.04
N THR A 52 -18.72 2.83 17.99
CA THR A 52 -18.45 4.17 17.45
C THR A 52 -18.16 4.11 15.95
N ASN A 53 -18.62 5.12 15.22
CA ASN A 53 -18.35 5.22 13.78
C ASN A 53 -16.89 5.62 13.55
N GLU A 54 -16.20 4.85 12.73
CA GLU A 54 -14.83 5.07 12.30
C GLU A 54 -14.79 5.17 10.78
N ILE A 55 -13.83 5.94 10.26
CA ILE A 55 -13.53 6.02 8.83
C ILE A 55 -12.12 5.51 8.61
N VAL A 56 -11.92 4.72 7.55
CA VAL A 56 -10.60 4.29 7.11
C VAL A 56 -10.44 4.56 5.62
N HIS A 57 -9.28 5.11 5.27
CA HIS A 57 -8.88 5.36 3.89
C HIS A 57 -7.78 4.38 3.52
N ILE A 58 -8.02 3.59 2.47
CA ILE A 58 -7.11 2.54 2.03
C ILE A 58 -6.86 2.63 0.54
N VAL A 59 -5.69 2.16 0.12
CA VAL A 59 -5.34 1.88 -1.26
C VAL A 59 -5.25 0.37 -1.44
N ILE A 60 -5.89 -0.14 -2.48
CA ILE A 60 -5.82 -1.52 -2.92
C ILE A 60 -4.95 -1.57 -4.17
N LYS A 61 -3.92 -2.42 -4.15
CA LYS A 61 -3.11 -2.78 -5.30
C LYS A 61 -3.42 -4.21 -5.74
N GLU A 62 -3.77 -4.35 -7.01
CA GLU A 62 -4.11 -5.61 -7.65
C GLU A 62 -3.30 -5.77 -8.94
N GLU A 63 -3.23 -6.99 -9.47
CA GLU A 63 -2.64 -7.24 -10.79
C GLU A 63 -3.30 -6.35 -11.87
N PRO A 64 -2.55 -5.96 -12.91
CA PRO A 64 -3.10 -5.11 -13.96
C PRO A 64 -4.09 -5.89 -14.83
N GLU A 65 -5.10 -5.21 -15.35
CA GLU A 65 -6.05 -5.76 -16.33
C GLU A 65 -5.39 -5.79 -17.71
N VAL A 66 -4.64 -6.87 -18.00
CA VAL A 66 -3.92 -7.09 -19.26
C VAL A 66 -4.26 -8.47 -19.85
N SER A 67 -3.76 -8.77 -21.06
CA SER A 67 -3.93 -10.10 -21.67
C SER A 67 -3.32 -11.20 -20.79
N ALA A 68 -3.84 -12.43 -20.92
CA ALA A 68 -3.36 -13.58 -20.15
C ALA A 68 -1.84 -13.80 -20.30
N ASP A 69 -1.32 -13.73 -21.54
CA ASP A 69 0.12 -13.89 -21.83
C ASP A 69 0.97 -12.81 -21.15
N MET A 70 0.49 -11.56 -21.12
CA MET A 70 1.18 -10.47 -20.44
C MET A 70 1.11 -10.65 -18.93
N LEU A 71 -0.02 -11.11 -18.40
CA LEU A 71 -0.19 -11.40 -16.97
C LEU A 71 0.73 -12.55 -16.52
N GLU A 72 0.87 -13.60 -17.32
CA GLU A 72 1.82 -14.70 -17.06
C GLU A 72 3.27 -14.19 -17.05
N THR A 73 3.62 -13.31 -17.99
CA THR A 73 4.93 -12.65 -18.03
C THR A 73 5.18 -11.78 -16.78
N ILE A 74 4.16 -11.06 -16.28
CA ILE A 74 4.27 -10.26 -15.06
C ILE A 74 4.42 -11.17 -13.84
N ARG A 75 3.66 -12.26 -13.77
CA ARG A 75 3.71 -13.22 -12.66
C ARG A 75 5.05 -13.95 -12.58
N SER A 76 5.70 -14.23 -13.71
CA SER A 76 7.01 -14.87 -13.72
C SER A 76 8.13 -14.00 -13.13
N MET A 77 7.93 -12.69 -13.04
CA MET A 77 8.86 -11.75 -12.39
C MET A 77 8.70 -11.69 -10.85
N ASP A 78 7.64 -12.28 -10.30
CA ASP A 78 7.31 -12.29 -8.86
C ASP A 78 7.38 -10.92 -8.15
N LEU A 79 6.98 -9.86 -8.86
CA LEU A 79 7.07 -8.49 -8.35
C LEU A 79 6.09 -8.24 -7.19
N PHE A 80 4.89 -8.83 -7.26
CA PHE A 80 3.92 -8.73 -6.18
C PHE A 80 4.34 -9.51 -4.93
N GLY A 81 4.91 -10.72 -5.07
CA GLY A 81 5.44 -11.48 -3.94
C GLY A 81 6.58 -10.73 -3.25
N THR A 82 7.50 -10.19 -4.03
CA THR A 82 8.59 -9.33 -3.54
C THR A 82 8.04 -8.10 -2.81
N GLU A 83 7.09 -7.37 -3.41
CA GLU A 83 6.50 -6.18 -2.78
C GLU A 83 5.77 -6.51 -1.48
N GLN A 84 5.02 -7.63 -1.44
CA GLN A 84 4.37 -8.11 -0.22
C GLN A 84 5.38 -8.39 0.89
N GLN A 85 6.48 -9.08 0.60
CA GLN A 85 7.54 -9.36 1.57
C GLN A 85 8.22 -8.09 2.06
N ILE A 86 8.59 -7.20 1.15
CA ILE A 86 9.23 -5.93 1.51
C ILE A 86 8.32 -5.12 2.43
N LEU A 87 7.06 -4.91 2.04
CA LEU A 87 6.16 -4.03 2.79
C LEU A 87 5.69 -4.61 4.13
N SER A 88 5.56 -5.93 4.25
CA SER A 88 5.00 -6.56 5.47
C SER A 88 6.04 -7.04 6.47
N ASP A 89 7.26 -7.36 6.03
CA ASP A 89 8.29 -7.94 6.91
C ASP A 89 9.55 -7.07 6.95
N ILE A 90 10.15 -6.79 5.80
CA ILE A 90 11.47 -6.13 5.73
C ILE A 90 11.37 -4.67 6.16
N LEU A 91 10.41 -3.92 5.60
CA LEU A 91 10.29 -2.49 5.83
C LEU A 91 9.97 -2.16 7.29
N PRO A 92 9.03 -2.84 7.98
CA PRO A 92 8.80 -2.60 9.41
C PRO A 92 10.04 -2.83 10.28
N LYS A 93 10.89 -3.81 9.95
CA LYS A 93 12.16 -4.05 10.66
C LYS A 93 13.14 -2.91 10.45
N ILE A 94 13.29 -2.42 9.21
CA ILE A 94 14.10 -1.25 8.89
C ILE A 94 13.60 -0.01 9.65
N GLU A 95 12.28 0.24 9.64
CA GLU A 95 11.67 1.38 10.34
C GLU A 95 11.92 1.30 11.86
N LEU A 96 11.92 0.11 12.44
CA LEU A 96 12.25 -0.12 13.85
C LEU A 96 13.72 0.17 14.17
N LEU A 97 14.65 -0.31 13.35
CA LEU A 97 16.09 -0.15 13.55
C LEU A 97 16.55 1.30 13.39
N THR A 98 15.93 2.02 12.45
CA THR A 98 16.27 3.41 12.12
C THR A 98 15.43 4.43 12.90
N ASN A 99 14.35 3.97 13.56
CA ASN A 99 13.33 4.82 14.17
C ASN A 99 12.73 5.85 13.18
N THR A 100 12.62 5.46 11.90
CA THR A 100 12.15 6.30 10.81
C THR A 100 10.99 5.61 10.10
N LYS A 101 9.83 6.28 9.97
CA LYS A 101 8.74 5.82 9.09
C LYS A 101 9.12 6.07 7.61
N ILE A 102 9.00 5.06 6.77
CA ILE A 102 9.40 5.05 5.36
C ILE A 102 8.21 4.72 4.45
N GLY A 103 7.40 3.72 4.78
CA GLY A 103 6.30 3.25 3.93
C GLY A 103 4.91 3.38 4.56
N PRO A 104 3.85 3.05 3.80
CA PRO A 104 2.49 3.03 4.34
C PRO A 104 2.30 1.90 5.35
N LYS A 105 1.28 2.00 6.20
CA LYS A 105 0.86 0.85 7.00
C LYS A 105 0.16 -0.19 6.11
N ILE A 106 0.55 -1.46 6.25
CA ILE A 106 -0.16 -2.57 5.60
C ILE A 106 -1.35 -3.00 6.45
N HIS A 107 -2.49 -3.15 5.78
CA HIS A 107 -3.75 -3.56 6.37
C HIS A 107 -4.07 -5.02 6.08
N TYR A 108 -3.80 -5.48 4.87
CA TYR A 108 -4.09 -6.85 4.44
C TYR A 108 -3.27 -7.25 3.23
N LEU A 109 -2.92 -8.54 3.14
CA LEU A 109 -2.27 -9.16 2.00
C LEU A 109 -2.99 -10.46 1.62
N ALA A 110 -3.22 -10.71 0.33
CA ALA A 110 -3.58 -12.03 -0.18
C ALA A 110 -2.53 -12.51 -1.18
N PRO A 111 -2.13 -13.80 -1.15
CA PRO A 111 -1.11 -14.31 -2.05
C PRO A 111 -1.64 -14.70 -3.44
N LYS A 112 -2.92 -15.10 -3.56
CA LYS A 112 -3.52 -15.60 -4.82
C LYS A 112 -5.02 -15.26 -4.94
N PRO A 113 -5.43 -14.41 -5.89
CA PRO A 113 -4.57 -13.49 -6.64
C PRO A 113 -3.82 -12.54 -5.68
N PRO A 114 -2.63 -12.05 -6.05
CA PRO A 114 -1.88 -11.17 -5.18
C PRO A 114 -2.61 -9.82 -5.01
N ILE A 115 -2.90 -9.47 -3.76
CA ILE A 115 -3.56 -8.22 -3.38
C ILE A 115 -2.78 -7.59 -2.23
N ILE A 116 -2.56 -6.27 -2.30
CA ILE A 116 -1.99 -5.48 -1.21
C ILE A 116 -3.00 -4.41 -0.84
N ILE A 117 -3.41 -4.38 0.42
CA ILE A 117 -4.22 -3.29 0.98
C ILE A 117 -3.38 -2.54 1.99
N MET A 118 -3.23 -1.25 1.74
CA MET A 118 -2.37 -0.35 2.52
C MET A 118 -3.07 0.97 2.84
N GLU A 119 -2.51 1.72 3.77
CA GLU A 119 -2.93 3.07 4.12
C GLU A 119 -2.93 4.02 2.91
N ASP A 120 -3.96 4.85 2.79
CA ASP A 120 -3.99 5.91 1.79
C ASP A 120 -3.22 7.16 2.29
N LEU A 121 -1.98 7.31 1.80
CA LEU A 121 -1.10 8.42 2.17
C LEU A 121 -1.58 9.79 1.66
N THR A 122 -2.53 9.85 0.73
CA THR A 122 -3.06 11.15 0.26
C THR A 122 -3.75 11.92 1.38
N GLN A 123 -4.32 11.21 2.36
CA GLN A 123 -4.94 11.79 3.56
C GLN A 123 -3.93 12.47 4.48
N LEU A 124 -2.66 12.07 4.40
CA LEU A 124 -1.53 12.69 5.11
C LEU A 124 -0.87 13.81 4.28
N GLY A 125 -1.43 14.17 3.12
CA GLY A 125 -0.92 15.22 2.25
C GLY A 125 0.20 14.78 1.30
N PHE A 126 0.52 13.47 1.23
CA PHE A 126 1.46 12.97 0.24
C PHE A 126 0.88 13.07 -1.17
N LYS A 127 1.74 13.38 -2.13
CA LYS A 127 1.36 13.53 -3.53
C LYS A 127 2.49 13.10 -4.45
N ASN A 128 2.13 12.53 -5.59
CA ASN A 128 3.08 12.27 -6.66
C ASN A 128 3.51 13.59 -7.28
N ARG A 129 4.83 13.83 -7.32
CA ARG A 129 5.40 15.00 -7.98
C ARG A 129 5.40 14.81 -9.49
N ASN A 130 5.18 15.91 -10.22
CA ASN A 130 5.21 15.89 -11.67
C ASN A 130 6.65 15.58 -12.14
N LYS A 131 6.82 14.45 -12.80
CA LYS A 131 8.13 13.97 -13.31
C LYS A 131 8.84 14.97 -14.23
N LYS A 132 8.09 15.84 -14.93
CA LYS A 132 8.66 16.88 -15.80
C LYS A 132 9.15 18.11 -15.03
N ILE A 133 8.62 18.35 -13.84
CA ILE A 133 9.00 19.48 -12.98
C ILE A 133 10.13 19.06 -12.03
N GLY A 134 10.08 17.82 -11.53
CA GLY A 134 11.03 17.31 -10.56
C GLY A 134 10.75 17.76 -9.13
N LEU A 135 11.71 17.50 -8.24
CA LEU A 135 11.70 17.88 -6.83
C LEU A 135 12.45 19.18 -6.62
N ASN A 136 12.00 20.02 -5.69
CA ASN A 136 12.81 21.16 -5.23
C ASN A 136 13.85 20.71 -4.19
N THR A 137 14.81 21.58 -3.85
CA THR A 137 15.91 21.25 -2.93
C THR A 137 15.46 20.70 -1.58
N ASN A 138 14.41 21.27 -0.97
CA ASN A 138 13.92 20.80 0.32
C ASN A 138 13.33 19.39 0.20
N GLU A 139 12.62 19.11 -0.89
CA GLU A 139 12.05 17.78 -1.15
C GLU A 139 13.11 16.74 -1.47
N VAL A 140 14.13 17.13 -2.22
CA VAL A 140 15.29 16.27 -2.48
C VAL A 140 15.97 15.90 -1.16
N ASN A 141 16.20 16.86 -0.28
CA ASN A 141 16.82 16.60 1.02
C ASN A 141 16.00 15.61 1.86
N LEU A 142 14.68 15.81 1.93
CA LEU A 142 13.79 14.88 2.64
C LEU A 142 13.81 13.46 2.05
N VAL A 143 13.81 13.34 0.71
CA VAL A 143 13.90 12.04 0.04
C VAL A 143 15.25 11.38 0.29
N LEU A 144 16.35 12.14 0.20
CA LEU A 144 17.70 11.63 0.43
C LEU A 144 17.89 11.16 1.88
N GLU A 145 17.33 11.88 2.86
CA GLU A 145 17.33 11.48 4.27
C GLU A 145 16.61 10.14 4.45
N LYS A 146 15.40 9.99 3.90
CA LYS A 146 14.66 8.72 3.95
C LYS A 146 15.37 7.57 3.24
N LEU A 147 16.03 7.86 2.12
CA LEU A 147 16.83 6.87 1.39
C LEU A 147 18.08 6.46 2.18
N ALA A 148 18.73 7.40 2.86
CA ALA A 148 19.87 7.11 3.73
C ALA A 148 19.46 6.22 4.90
N ASP A 149 18.34 6.53 5.56
CA ASP A 149 17.78 5.70 6.63
C ASP A 149 17.43 4.30 6.11
N PHE A 150 16.73 4.21 4.98
CA PHE A 150 16.39 2.93 4.36
C PHE A 150 17.66 2.09 4.08
N HIS A 151 18.67 2.71 3.46
CA HIS A 151 19.93 2.03 3.15
C HIS A 151 20.66 1.57 4.41
N ALA A 152 20.84 2.45 5.41
CA ALA A 152 21.48 2.09 6.68
C ALA A 152 20.72 0.95 7.38
N GLY A 153 19.39 1.02 7.41
CA GLY A 153 18.57 -0.02 8.04
C GLY A 153 18.62 -1.36 7.31
N THR A 154 18.82 -1.41 5.98
CA THR A 154 19.06 -2.69 5.29
C THR A 154 20.34 -3.38 5.75
N ILE A 155 21.43 -2.63 5.96
CA ILE A 155 22.70 -3.18 6.46
C ILE A 155 22.55 -3.65 7.91
N LEU A 156 21.94 -2.83 8.78
CA LEU A 156 21.67 -3.22 10.18
C LEU A 156 20.78 -4.46 10.30
N LEU A 157 19.89 -4.69 9.33
CA LEU A 157 19.04 -5.88 9.30
C LEU A 157 19.81 -7.12 8.82
N GLU A 158 20.77 -6.96 7.91
CA GLU A 158 21.64 -8.05 7.45
C GLU A 158 22.62 -8.51 8.55
N GLU A 159 23.11 -7.58 9.37
CA GLU A 159 24.10 -7.84 10.44
C GLU A 159 23.52 -8.52 11.71
N GLN A 160 22.23 -8.82 11.76
CA GLN A 160 21.55 -9.50 12.89
C GLN A 160 21.59 -11.02 12.77
#